data_AF-A0A959TD48-F1
#
_entry.id   AF-A0A959TD48-F1
#
_cell.length_a   1.000
_cell.length_b   1.000
_cell.length_c   1.000
_cell.angle_alpha   90.00
_cell.angle_beta   90.00
_cell.angle_gamma   90.00
#
_symmetry.space_group_name_H-M   'P 1'
#
loop_
_entity.id
_entity.type
_entity.pdbx_description
1 polymer ?
#
loop_
_entity_poly.entity_id
_entity_poly.type
_entity_poly.pdbx_seq_one_letter_code
_entity_poly.pdbx_strand_id
1 'polypeptide(L)' 'ASNQAPGLGTAQGNVLLYSREFLGSAFGRFERNSYSVERGRVEYIVEWYDKKKDRTYEVVLPRLSLRRSEAAN' A
#
# COMPACT_ATOMS: atom_id res chain seq x y z
N ALA A 1 6.56 -15.98 15.21
CA ALA A 1 6.77 -15.43 13.85
C ALA A 1 5.57 -14.56 13.52
N SER A 2 5.69 -13.24 13.60
CA SER A 2 4.58 -12.36 13.22
C SER A 2 4.50 -12.34 11.69
N ASN A 3 3.42 -12.92 11.15
CA ASN A 3 3.13 -12.92 9.71
C ASN A 3 2.60 -11.53 9.32
N GLN A 4 3.36 -10.48 9.64
CA GLN A 4 3.00 -9.09 9.38
C GLN A 4 3.23 -8.79 7.90
N ALA A 5 2.18 -8.92 7.10
CA ALA A 5 2.13 -8.37 5.76
C ALA A 5 1.78 -6.87 5.88
N PRO A 6 2.63 -5.94 5.40
CA PRO A 6 2.32 -4.52 5.41
C PRO A 6 1.12 -4.24 4.48
N GLY A 7 0.23 -3.38 4.94
CA GLY A 7 -1.01 -3.11 4.23
C GLY A 7 -1.75 -1.89 4.77
N LEU A 8 -2.83 -1.53 4.07
CA LEU A 8 -3.80 -0.60 4.60
C LEU A 8 -4.68 -1.37 5.58
N GLY A 9 -4.71 -0.97 6.85
CA GLY A 9 -5.44 -1.67 7.89
C GLY A 9 -6.08 -0.73 8.88
N THR A 10 -7.04 -1.25 9.63
CA THR A 10 -7.61 -0.61 10.81
C THR A 10 -7.07 -1.29 12.07
N ALA A 11 -7.47 -0.83 13.25
CA ALA A 11 -7.14 -1.51 14.51
C ALA A 11 -7.62 -2.97 14.57
N GLN A 12 -8.58 -3.34 13.73
CA GLN A 12 -9.15 -4.70 13.64
C GLN A 12 -8.41 -5.61 12.66
N GLY A 13 -7.48 -5.09 11.85
CA GLY A 13 -6.69 -5.87 10.89
C GLY A 13 -6.50 -5.19 9.54
N ASN A 14 -5.86 -5.90 8.61
CA ASN A 14 -5.57 -5.38 7.28
C ASN A 14 -6.81 -5.45 6.37
N VAL A 15 -7.13 -4.32 5.74
CA VAL A 15 -8.18 -4.17 4.71
C VAL A 15 -7.62 -4.48 3.32
N LEU A 16 -6.39 -4.04 3.03
CA LEU A 16 -5.67 -4.31 1.78
C LEU A 16 -4.22 -4.64 2.08
N LEU A 17 -3.67 -5.61 1.35
CA LEU A 17 -2.24 -5.90 1.39
C LEU A 17 -1.52 -5.16 0.27
N TYR A 18 -0.33 -4.64 0.56
CA TYR A 18 0.51 -4.09 -0.49
C TYR A 18 1.11 -5.23 -1.34
N SER A 19 1.26 -4.98 -2.64
CA SER A 19 1.91 -5.96 -3.52
C SER A 19 3.39 -6.10 -3.16
N ARG A 20 3.95 -7.30 -3.35
CA ARG A 20 5.38 -7.57 -3.11
C ARG A 20 6.28 -6.64 -3.94
N GLU A 21 5.86 -6.35 -5.18
CA GLU A 21 6.57 -5.45 -6.07
C GLU A 21 6.59 -4.01 -5.54
N PHE A 22 5.46 -3.50 -5.05
CA PHE A 22 5.39 -2.18 -4.43
C PHE A 22 6.31 -2.08 -3.21
N LEU A 23 6.29 -3.12 -2.36
CA LEU A 23 7.13 -3.20 -1.17
C LEU A 23 8.62 -3.16 -1.53
N GLY A 24 9.05 -3.97 -2.52
CA GLY A 24 10.46 -4.05 -2.93
C GLY A 24 10.98 -2.83 -3.70
N SER A 25 10.10 -2.12 -4.41
CA SER A 25 10.49 -1.01 -5.29
C SER A 25 10.24 0.37 -4.65
N ALA A 26 9.03 0.90 -4.84
CA ALA A 26 8.65 2.24 -4.46
C ALA A 26 8.70 2.43 -2.94
N PHE A 27 8.09 1.51 -2.18
CA PHE A 27 8.03 1.62 -0.73
C PHE A 27 9.42 1.49 -0.09
N GLY A 28 10.19 0.49 -0.49
CA GLY A 28 11.57 0.32 -0.01
C GLY A 28 12.46 1.53 -0.30
N ARG A 29 12.21 2.29 -1.38
CA ARG A 29 12.91 3.57 -1.62
C ARG A 29 12.55 4.62 -0.57
N PHE A 30 11.29 4.73 -0.18
CA PHE A 30 10.86 5.66 0.86
C PHE A 30 11.44 5.29 2.22
N GLU A 31 11.39 4.01 2.60
CA GLU A 31 11.95 3.53 3.88
C GLU A 31 13.46 3.84 3.98
N ARG A 32 14.23 3.58 2.92
CA ARG A 32 15.68 3.92 2.87
C ARG A 32 15.97 5.42 3.06
N ASN A 33 14.99 6.28 2.80
CA ASN A 33 15.11 7.73 2.97
C ASN A 33 14.46 8.22 4.28
N SER A 34 14.27 7.32 5.25
CA SER A 34 13.68 7.59 6.55
C SER A 34 12.23 8.09 6.46
N TYR A 35 11.47 7.62 5.47
CA TYR A 35 10.02 7.83 5.42
C TYR A 35 9.29 6.61 5.97
N SER A 36 8.25 6.86 6.75
CA SER A 36 7.32 5.84 7.25
C SER A 36 5.89 6.22 6.83
N VAL A 37 5.01 5.22 6.67
CA VAL A 37 3.58 5.48 6.40
C VAL A 37 2.96 6.11 7.64
N GLU A 38 2.40 7.30 7.49
CA GLU A 38 1.65 7.97 8.55
C GLU A 38 0.17 7.63 8.44
N ARG A 39 -0.38 7.66 7.23
CA ARG A 39 -1.80 7.40 6.95
C ARG A 39 -1.97 6.78 5.57
N GLY A 40 -3.07 6.06 5.39
CA GLY A 40 -3.54 5.65 4.08
C GLY A 40 -5.05 5.78 3.98
N ARG A 41 -5.56 6.04 2.77
CA ARG A 41 -7.00 6.07 2.47
C ARG A 41 -7.26 5.45 1.12
N VAL A 42 -8.41 4.80 0.96
CA VAL A 42 -8.91 4.42 -0.36
C VAL A 42 -9.50 5.66 -1.01
N GLU A 43 -8.98 6.07 -2.17
CA GLU A 43 -9.53 7.21 -2.90
C GLU A 43 -10.52 6.76 -3.98
N TYR A 44 -10.24 5.64 -4.64
CA TYR A 44 -11.06 5.15 -5.74
C TYR A 44 -11.18 3.62 -5.70
N ILE A 45 -12.35 3.15 -6.10
CA ILE A 45 -12.60 1.78 -6.51
C ILE A 45 -13.02 1.86 -7.97
N VAL A 46 -12.24 1.23 -8.85
CA VAL A 46 -12.45 1.26 -10.30
C VAL A 46 -12.69 -0.15 -10.81
N GLU A 47 -13.76 -0.33 -11.58
CA GLU A 47 -13.99 -1.56 -12.31
C GLU A 47 -13.24 -1.51 -13.64
N TRP A 48 -12.30 -2.41 -13.83
CA TRP A 48 -11.52 -2.51 -15.05
C TRP A 48 -11.81 -3.83 -15.78
N TYR A 49 -12.33 -3.71 -16.99
CA TYR A 49 -12.64 -4.86 -17.84
C TYR A 49 -11.45 -5.20 -18.75
N ASP A 50 -10.90 -6.41 -18.59
CA ASP A 50 -9.89 -6.98 -19.48
C ASP A 50 -10.57 -7.79 -20.58
N LYS A 51 -10.70 -7.18 -21.76
CA LYS A 51 -11.29 -7.82 -22.94
C LYS A 51 -10.54 -9.08 -23.41
N LYS A 52 -9.23 -9.19 -23.16
CA LYS A 52 -8.46 -10.38 -23.59
C LYS A 52 -8.74 -11.59 -22.71
N LYS A 53 -9.08 -11.35 -21.44
CA LYS A 53 -9.41 -12.38 -20.46
C LYS A 53 -10.90 -12.55 -20.21
N ASP A 54 -11.72 -11.67 -20.79
CA ASP A 54 -13.17 -11.62 -20.59
C ASP A 54 -13.54 -11.55 -19.09
N ARG A 55 -12.86 -10.66 -18.36
CA ARG A 55 -12.99 -10.53 -16.89
C ARG A 55 -13.00 -9.08 -16.45
N THR A 56 -13.85 -8.78 -15.47
CA THR A 56 -13.85 -7.52 -14.75
C THR A 56 -13.05 -7.67 -13.46
N TYR A 57 -12.19 -6.69 -13.20
CA TYR A 57 -11.39 -6.59 -12.00
C TYR A 57 -11.84 -5.37 -11.21
N GLU A 58 -12.07 -5.55 -9.91
CA GLU A 58 -12.17 -4.43 -8.99
C GLU A 58 -10.73 -4.00 -8.60
N VAL A 59 -10.37 -2.77 -8.96
CA VAL A 59 -9.06 -2.19 -8.66
C VAL A 59 -9.24 -1.15 -7.58
N VAL A 60 -8.60 -1.37 -6.44
CA VAL A 60 -8.59 -0.42 -5.34
C VAL A 60 -7.35 0.46 -5.43
N LEU A 61 -7.54 1.78 -5.44
CA LEU A 61 -6.45 2.76 -5.50
C LEU A 61 -6.27 3.44 -4.14
N PRO A 62 -5.34 2.95 -3.31
CA PRO A 62 -5.00 3.59 -2.05
C PRO A 62 -4.06 4.77 -2.28
N ARG A 63 -4.26 5.86 -1.54
CA ARG A 63 -3.29 6.94 -1.39
C ARG A 63 -2.63 6.84 -0.02
N LEU A 64 -1.30 6.93 -0.02
CA LEU A 64 -0.49 6.89 1.19
C LEU A 64 0.11 8.26 1.46
N SER A 65 0.05 8.68 2.73
CA SER A 65 0.78 9.82 3.26
C SER A 65 1.97 9.30 4.03
N LEU A 66 3.16 9.74 3.65
CA LEU A 66 4.40 9.35 4.32
C LEU A 66 4.94 10.53 5.13
N ARG A 67 5.45 10.23 6.31
CA ARG A 67 6.16 11.16 7.16
C ARG A 67 7.64 10.79 7.18
N ARG A 68 8.50 11.78 6.96
CA ARG A 68 9.93 11.62 7.21
C ARG A 68 10.18 11.69 8.71
N SER A 69 10.76 10.64 9.28
CA SER A 69 11.35 10.72 10.61
C SER A 69 12.69 11.45 10.47
N GLU A 70 12.84 12.58 11.15
CA GLU A 70 14.17 13.16 11.35
C GLU A 70 15.04 12.12 12.05
N ALA A 71 16.29 11.96 11.58
CA ALA A 71 17.24 11.11 12.28
C ALA A 71 17.37 11.66 13.71
N ALA A 72 17.21 10.79 14.71
CA ALA A 72 17.55 11.14 16.08
C ALA A 72 19.03 11.54 16.08
N ASN A 73 19.31 12.81 16.41
CA ASN A 73 20.65 13.28 16.72
C ASN A 73 21.18 12.58 17.97
#